data_AF-A0A5B7FN84-F1
#
_entry.id   AF-A0A5B7FN84-F1
#
_cell.length_a   1.000
_cell.length_b   1.000
_cell.length_c   1.000
_cell.angle_alpha   90.00
_cell.angle_beta   90.00
_cell.angle_gamma   90.00
#
_symmetry.space_group_name_H-M   'P 1'
#
loop_
_entity.id
_entity.type
_entity.pdbx_description
1 polymer ?
#
loop_
_entity_poly.entity_id
_entity_poly.type
_entity_poly.pdbx_seq_one_letter_code
_entity_poly.pdbx_strand_id
1 'polypeptide(L)' 'MEHHLSSTKPHLLFLIETQLSEATDSSPFSIPSYFLYSHFCSKAACCIYVHNDLTCSHAHALESFKFSTT' A
#
# COMPACT_ATOMS: atom_id res chain seq x y z
N MET A 1 5.19 1.43 -12.96
CA MET A 1 3.99 1.58 -12.11
C MET A 1 3.36 2.96 -12.29
N GLU A 2 4.15 4.03 -12.14
CA GLU A 2 3.74 5.42 -12.37
C GLU A 2 3.06 5.64 -13.72
N HIS A 3 3.60 5.05 -14.80
CA HIS A 3 2.97 5.14 -16.13
C HIS A 3 1.55 4.55 -16.17
N HIS A 4 1.32 3.43 -15.48
CA HIS A 4 -0.01 2.81 -15.42
C HIS A 4 -0.96 3.70 -14.62
N LEU A 5 -0.55 4.14 -13.43
CA LEU A 5 -1.35 5.01 -12.55
C LEU A 5 -1.65 6.38 -13.17
N SER A 6 -0.76 6.91 -14.01
CA SER A 6 -0.98 8.15 -14.75
C SER A 6 -1.97 7.97 -15.91
N SER A 7 -1.95 6.80 -16.56
CA SER A 7 -2.82 6.49 -17.70
C SER A 7 -4.23 6.10 -17.29
N THR A 8 -4.38 5.16 -16.36
CA THR A 8 -5.69 4.63 -15.95
C THR A 8 -6.31 5.41 -14.80
N LYS A 9 -5.50 6.17 -14.05
CA LYS A 9 -5.91 7.00 -12.91
C LYS A 9 -6.93 6.31 -11.99
N PRO A 10 -6.63 5.10 -11.49
CA PRO A 10 -7.55 4.40 -10.61
C PRO A 10 -7.67 5.17 -9.28
N HIS A 11 -8.88 5.30 -8.74
CA HIS A 11 -9.05 5.90 -7.41
C HIS A 11 -8.44 5.03 -6.30
N LEU A 12 -8.46 3.71 -6.50
CA LEU A 12 -7.93 2.71 -5.58
C LEU A 12 -7.17 1.63 -6.37
N LEU A 13 -5.97 1.30 -5.93
CA LEU A 13 -5.20 0.16 -6.44
C LEU A 13 -4.68 -0.68 -5.28
N PHE A 14 -5.03 -1.96 -5.28
CA PHE A 14 -4.56 -2.95 -4.31
C PHE A 14 -3.47 -3.82 -4.93
N LEU A 15 -2.39 -4.00 -4.20
CA LEU A 15 -1.28 -4.86 -4.58
C LEU A 15 -1.03 -5.83 -3.44
N ILE A 16 -1.05 -7.10 -3.77
CA ILE A 16 -0.78 -8.20 -2.86
C ILE A 16 0.48 -8.92 -3.33
N GLU A 17 1.10 -9.70 -2.44
CA GLU A 17 2.31 -10.49 -2.74
C GLU A 17 3.45 -9.63 -3.32
N THR A 18 3.55 -8.37 -2.89
CA THR A 18 4.72 -7.57 -3.27
C THR A 18 5.97 -8.23 -2.68
N GLN A 19 7.05 -8.33 -3.46
CA GLN A 19 8.32 -8.92 -2.98
C GLN A 19 9.08 -7.97 -2.03
N LEU A 20 8.36 -7.15 -1.27
CA LEU A 20 8.87 -6.11 -0.39
C LEU A 20 8.85 -6.61 1.04
N SER A 21 9.96 -6.37 1.75
CA SER A 21 10.13 -6.73 3.16
C SER A 21 9.84 -5.52 4.05
N GLU A 22 9.54 -5.76 5.33
CA GLU A 22 9.27 -4.71 6.33
C GLU A 22 10.39 -3.66 6.44
N ALA A 23 11.65 -4.09 6.30
CA ALA A 23 12.81 -3.20 6.35
C ALA A 23 13.00 -2.33 5.08
N THR A 24 12.10 -2.44 4.11
CA THR A 24 12.20 -1.70 2.85
C THR A 24 11.63 -0.30 3.03
N ASP A 25 12.43 0.72 2.72
CA ASP A 25 11.94 2.09 2.64
C ASP A 25 10.82 2.19 1.58
N SER A 26 9.67 2.73 1.98
CA SER A 26 8.53 2.94 1.08
C SER A 26 8.71 4.16 0.18
N SER A 27 9.70 5.02 0.45
CA SER A 27 9.98 6.26 -0.30
C SER A 27 10.03 6.07 -1.82
N PRO A 28 10.73 5.05 -2.39
CA PRO A 28 10.80 4.84 -3.84
C PRO A 28 9.46 4.48 -4.50
N PHE A 29 8.45 4.10 -3.70
CA PHE A 29 7.12 3.73 -4.17
C PHE A 29 6.11 4.88 -4.06
N SER A 30 6.55 6.04 -3.58
CA SER A 30 5.72 7.24 -3.45
C SER A 30 5.43 7.83 -4.82
N ILE A 31 4.16 8.10 -5.11
CA ILE A 31 3.72 8.64 -6.41
C ILE A 31 2.97 9.95 -6.18
N PRO A 32 3.37 11.04 -6.85
CA PRO A 32 2.64 12.31 -6.77
C PRO A 32 1.18 12.10 -7.16
N SER A 33 0.24 12.58 -6.33
CA SER A 33 -1.24 12.42 -6.43
C SER A 33 -1.84 11.18 -5.77
N TYR A 34 -1.02 10.34 -5.12
CA TYR A 34 -1.52 9.18 -4.37
C TYR A 34 -0.96 9.14 -2.95
N PHE A 35 -1.82 8.78 -1.99
CA PHE A 35 -1.40 8.29 -0.69
C PHE A 35 -1.08 6.80 -0.79
N LEU A 36 0.11 6.42 -0.30
CA LEU A 36 0.54 5.04 -0.21
C LEU A 36 0.31 4.52 1.22
N TYR A 37 -0.55 3.52 1.35
CA TYR A 37 -0.70 2.73 2.57
C TYR A 37 -0.04 1.39 2.33
N SER A 38 1.05 1.11 3.03
CA SER A 38 1.77 -0.15 2.89
C SER A 38 1.81 -0.89 4.23
N HIS A 39 1.65 -2.21 4.14
CA HIS A 39 1.88 -3.13 5.22
C HIS A 39 2.78 -4.24 4.70
N PHE A 40 4.06 -4.17 5.09
CA PHE A 40 5.08 -5.09 4.66
C PHE A 40 5.33 -6.10 5.79
N CYS A 41 4.97 -7.38 5.59
CA CYS A 41 5.36 -8.45 6.50
C CYS A 41 6.38 -9.37 5.84
N SER A 42 7.16 -10.09 6.65
CA SER A 42 8.20 -11.03 6.20
C SER A 42 7.70 -12.14 5.26
N LYS A 43 6.40 -12.48 5.31
CA LYS A 43 5.79 -13.57 4.52
C LYS A 43 4.89 -13.09 3.38
N ALA A 44 4.33 -11.90 3.50
CA ALA A 44 3.43 -11.32 2.51
C ALA A 44 3.37 -9.81 2.75
N ALA A 45 3.36 -9.05 1.68
CA ALA A 45 3.23 -7.61 1.75
C ALA A 45 2.06 -7.13 0.90
N CYS A 46 1.37 -6.12 1.44
CA CYS A 46 0.24 -5.45 0.82
C CYS A 46 0.54 -3.95 0.68
N CYS A 47 0.22 -3.39 -0.48
CA CYS A 47 0.26 -1.96 -0.72
C CYS A 47 -1.07 -1.50 -1.32
N ILE A 48 -1.55 -0.36 -0.86
CA ILE A 48 -2.77 0.29 -1.33
C ILE A 48 -2.40 1.70 -1.76
N TYR A 49 -2.68 2.03 -3.01
CA TYR A 49 -2.62 3.40 -3.51
C TYR A 49 -4.03 3.99 -3.50
N VAL A 50 -4.16 5.15 -2.86
CA VAL A 50 -5.40 5.91 -2.79
C VAL A 50 -5.17 7.25 -3.46
N HIS A 51 -5.96 7.58 -4.47
CA HIS A 51 -5.84 8.87 -5.14
C HIS A 51 -6.25 10.01 -4.20
N ASN A 52 -5.55 11.15 -4.28
CA ASN A 52 -5.71 12.26 -3.33
C ASN A 52 -7.07 12.97 -3.39
N ASP A 53 -7.89 12.72 -4.41
CA ASP A 53 -9.26 13.23 -4.51
C ASP A 53 -10.26 12.45 -3.63
N LEU A 54 -9.88 11.27 -3.16
CA LEU A 54 -10.71 10.43 -2.30
C LEU A 54 -10.43 10.73 -0.83
N THR A 55 -11.50 10.98 -0.08
CA THR A 55 -11.39 10.99 1.38
C THR A 55 -11.32 9.56 1.89
N CYS A 56 -10.19 9.18 2.47
CA CYS A 56 -9.96 7.86 3.04
C CYS A 56 -9.38 7.98 4.46
N SER A 57 -9.81 7.11 5.36
CA SER A 57 -9.25 6.99 6.70
C SER A 57 -8.65 5.60 6.90
N HIS A 58 -7.37 5.55 7.27
CA HIS A 58 -6.71 4.29 7.61
C HIS A 58 -6.99 3.93 9.07
N ALA A 59 -7.74 2.86 9.29
CA ALA A 59 -7.97 2.31 10.61
C ALA A 59 -6.84 1.32 10.97
N HIS A 60 -5.85 1.80 11.73
CA HIS A 60 -4.86 0.91 12.33
C HIS A 60 -5.55 -0.01 13.36
N ALA A 61 -5.13 -1.28 13.45
CA ALA A 61 -5.60 -2.29 14.41
C ALA A 61 -6.89 -3.09 14.10
N LEU A 62 -7.35 -3.12 12.84
CA LEU A 62 -8.32 -4.14 12.39
C LEU A 62 -7.67 -5.52 12.13
N GLU A 63 -6.34 -5.58 12.13
CA GLU A 63 -5.62 -6.84 12.03
C GLU A 63 -5.81 -7.65 13.31
N SER A 64 -6.44 -8.83 13.18
CA SER A 64 -6.51 -9.78 14.27
C SER A 64 -5.08 -10.20 14.63
N PHE A 65 -4.70 -10.06 15.92
CA PHE A 65 -3.42 -10.57 16.45
C PHE A 65 -3.15 -12.04 16.12
N LYS A 66 -4.18 -12.80 15.74
CA LYS A 66 -4.07 -14.17 15.26
C LYS A 66 -3.21 -14.33 13.99
N PHE A 67 -3.04 -13.27 13.20
CA PHE A 67 -2.23 -13.27 11.98
C PHE A 67 -0.84 -12.64 12.16
N SER A 68 -0.57 -12.04 13.31
CA SER A 68 0.76 -11.51 13.64
C SER A 68 1.63 -12.66 14.17
N THR A 69 2.29 -13.39 13.27
CA THR A 69 3.39 -14.27 13.68
C THR A 69 4.66 -13.43 13.82
N THR A 70 5.04 -13.16 15.06
CA THR A 70 6.40 -12.82 15.50
C THR A 70 7.44 -13.74 14.89
#